data_AF-A0A7C2QFV3-F1
#
_entry.id   AF-A0A7C2QFV3-F1
#
_cell.length_a   1.000
_cell.length_b   1.000
_cell.length_c   1.000
_cell.angle_alpha   90.00
_cell.angle_beta   90.00
_cell.angle_gamma   90.00
#
_symmetry.space_group_name_H-M   'P 1'
#
loop_
_entity.id
_entity.type
_entity.pdbx_description
1 polymer ?
#
loop_
_entity_poly.entity_id
_entity_poly.type
_entity_poly.pdbx_seq_one_letter_code
_entity_poly.pdbx_strand_id
1 'polypeptide(L)'
;MKVKLNDEEYEIRLTVKAWPLLAFIDDRRLNAPKSAEEAIKRGEELDQALEKLMEMCVAPKPPKELWSKLLGIINIEENRQLKEAIELYEKFRGEHRG
;
A
#
# COMPACT_ATOMS: atom_id res chain seq x y z
N MET A 1 3.24 -0.53 11.94
CA MET A 1 4.64 -0.99 12.14
C MET A 1 5.58 0.20 12.14
N LYS A 2 6.73 0.13 12.82
CA LYS A 2 7.78 1.15 12.75
C LYS A 2 8.94 0.66 11.89
N VAL A 3 9.48 1.52 11.05
CA VAL A 3 10.64 1.22 10.20
C VAL A 3 11.64 2.36 10.26
N LYS A 4 12.92 2.01 10.40
CA LYS A 4 14.01 2.98 10.31
C LYS A 4 14.56 3.00 8.89
N LEU A 5 14.52 4.14 8.23
CA LEU A 5 15.12 4.36 6.92
C LEU A 5 16.05 5.56 7.02
N ASN A 6 17.33 5.35 6.69
CA ASN A 6 18.41 6.32 6.94
C ASN A 6 18.44 6.70 8.45
N ASP A 7 18.41 7.99 8.74
CA ASP A 7 18.44 8.55 10.10
C ASP A 7 17.04 8.84 10.67
N GLU A 8 15.97 8.48 9.97
CA GLU A 8 14.59 8.78 10.37
C GLU A 8 13.79 7.49 10.66
N GLU A 9 12.88 7.57 11.63
CA GLU A 9 11.91 6.51 11.95
C GLU A 9 10.56 6.89 11.37
N TYR A 10 9.99 5.98 10.56
CA TYR A 10 8.66 6.11 10.01
C TYR A 10 7.71 5.11 10.65
N GLU A 11 6.56 5.60 11.05
CA GLU A 11 5.45 4.76 11.47
C GLU A 11 4.50 4.53 10.29
N ILE A 12 4.31 3.26 9.94
CA ILE A 12 3.39 2.82 8.90
C ILE A 12 2.11 2.32 9.57
N ARG A 13 0.97 2.92 9.23
CA ARG A 13 -0.36 2.54 9.69
C ARG A 13 -1.28 2.33 8.50
N LEU A 14 -1.46 1.08 8.10
CA LEU A 14 -2.46 0.75 7.08
C LEU A 14 -3.86 0.82 7.68
N THR A 15 -4.75 1.45 6.94
CA THR A 15 -6.18 1.53 7.26
C THR A 15 -6.96 0.97 6.08
N VAL A 16 -8.20 0.54 6.31
CA VAL A 16 -9.10 0.09 5.23
C VAL A 16 -9.28 1.16 4.14
N LYS A 17 -9.11 2.45 4.49
CA LYS A 17 -9.21 3.56 3.52
C LYS A 17 -8.04 3.58 2.52
N ALA A 18 -6.94 2.88 2.80
CA ALA A 18 -5.79 2.78 1.91
C ALA A 18 -6.00 1.74 0.79
N TRP A 19 -6.88 0.75 0.99
CA TRP A 19 -7.07 -0.34 0.03
C TRP A 19 -7.47 0.11 -1.39
N PRO A 20 -8.40 1.08 -1.58
CA PRO A 20 -8.69 1.58 -2.91
C PRO A 20 -7.49 2.22 -3.60
N LEU A 21 -6.61 2.88 -2.85
CA LEU A 21 -5.39 3.49 -3.39
C LEU A 21 -4.36 2.40 -3.76
N LEU A 22 -4.20 1.37 -2.94
CA LEU A 22 -3.31 0.24 -3.22
C LEU A 22 -3.76 -0.52 -4.47
N ALA A 23 -5.05 -0.84 -4.56
CA ALA A 23 -5.63 -1.48 -5.74
C ALA A 23 -5.44 -0.64 -7.01
N PHE A 24 -5.63 0.68 -6.91
CA PHE A 24 -5.39 1.59 -8.02
C PHE A 24 -3.91 1.61 -8.45
N ILE A 25 -2.99 1.70 -7.50
CA ILE A 25 -1.54 1.69 -7.76
C ILE A 25 -1.14 0.37 -8.45
N ASP A 26 -1.66 -0.75 -7.98
CA ASP A 26 -1.37 -2.07 -8.57
C ASP A 26 -1.95 -2.21 -9.98
N ASP A 27 -3.20 -1.77 -10.22
CA ASP A 27 -3.79 -1.72 -11.57
C ASP A 27 -2.90 -0.96 -12.55
N ARG A 28 -2.44 0.23 -12.13
CA ARG A 28 -1.59 1.09 -12.97
C ARG A 28 -0.21 0.51 -13.21
N ARG A 29 0.36 -0.25 -12.26
CA ARG A 29 1.68 -0.87 -12.37
C ARG A 29 1.68 -2.16 -13.19
N LEU A 30 0.62 -2.98 -13.07
CA LEU A 30 0.58 -4.31 -13.67
C LEU A 30 0.11 -4.30 -15.13
N ASN A 31 -0.67 -3.30 -15.53
CA ASN A 31 -1.18 -3.20 -16.89
C ASN A 31 -0.27 -2.33 -17.75
N ALA A 32 0.20 -2.86 -18.89
CA ALA A 32 0.97 -2.07 -19.84
C ALA A 32 0.12 -0.92 -20.43
N PRO A 33 0.65 0.31 -20.53
CA PRO A 33 -0.01 1.39 -21.25
C PRO A 33 -0.06 1.07 -22.75
N LYS A 34 -1.11 1.51 -23.43
CA LYS A 34 -1.31 1.26 -24.88
C LYS A 34 -0.63 2.32 -25.76
N SER A 35 -0.17 3.40 -25.17
CA SER A 35 0.46 4.54 -25.85
C SER A 35 1.40 5.29 -24.91
N ALA A 36 2.24 6.16 -25.47
CA ALA A 36 3.10 7.04 -24.69
C ALA A 36 2.28 8.08 -23.90
N GLU A 37 1.21 8.61 -24.50
CA GLU A 37 0.29 9.55 -23.87
C GLU A 37 -0.40 8.91 -22.65
N GLU A 38 -0.84 7.66 -22.77
CA GLU A 38 -1.41 6.91 -21.64
C GLU A 38 -0.35 6.66 -20.57
N ALA A 39 0.89 6.34 -20.95
CA ALA A 39 1.97 6.13 -19.99
C ALA A 39 2.26 7.39 -19.16
N ILE A 40 2.31 8.56 -19.81
CA ILE A 40 2.53 9.85 -19.13
C ILE A 40 1.40 10.14 -18.15
N LYS A 41 0.15 10.04 -18.61
CA LYS A 41 -1.03 10.25 -17.75
C LYS A 41 -1.05 9.30 -16.55
N ARG A 42 -0.72 8.02 -16.76
CA ARG A 42 -0.64 7.04 -15.67
C ARG A 42 0.47 7.37 -14.67
N GLY A 43 1.59 7.92 -15.13
CA GLY A 43 2.65 8.41 -14.24
C GLY A 43 2.15 9.49 -13.29
N GLU A 44 1.41 10.47 -13.82
CA GLU A 44 0.81 11.55 -13.02
C GLU A 44 -0.23 11.01 -12.02
N GLU A 45 -1.08 10.09 -12.46
CA GLU A 45 -2.06 9.43 -11.61
C GLU A 45 -1.39 8.62 -10.47
N LEU A 46 -0.30 7.91 -10.78
CA LEU A 46 0.48 7.15 -9.81
C LEU A 46 1.13 8.06 -8.77
N ASP A 47 1.73 9.18 -9.18
CA ASP A 47 2.33 10.15 -8.27
C ASP A 47 1.28 10.71 -7.29
N GLN A 48 0.08 11.04 -7.77
CA GLN A 48 -1.01 11.53 -6.92
C GLN A 48 -1.52 10.45 -5.96
N ALA A 49 -1.63 9.20 -6.41
CA ALA A 49 -2.07 8.10 -5.56
C ALA A 49 -1.03 7.77 -4.48
N LEU A 50 0.25 7.78 -4.83
CA LEU A 50 1.35 7.58 -3.89
C LEU A 50 1.42 8.70 -2.87
N GLU A 51 1.25 9.96 -3.28
CA GLU A 51 1.22 11.08 -2.35
C GLU A 51 0.14 10.90 -1.28
N LYS A 52 -1.09 10.61 -1.71
CA LYS A 52 -2.22 10.36 -0.80
C LYS A 52 -1.98 9.16 0.11
N LEU A 53 -1.38 8.09 -0.43
CA LEU A 53 -1.05 6.90 0.35
C LEU A 53 0.00 7.23 1.43
N MET A 54 1.05 7.97 1.09
CA MET A 54 2.10 8.36 2.02
C MET A 54 1.56 9.29 3.12
N GLU A 55 0.73 10.27 2.77
CA GLU A 55 0.06 11.15 3.74
C GLU A 55 -0.87 10.40 4.70
N MET A 56 -1.55 9.38 4.20
CA MET A 56 -2.51 8.61 4.99
C MET A 56 -1.83 7.58 5.91
N CYS A 57 -0.79 6.93 5.40
CA CYS A 57 -0.28 5.70 5.98
C CYS A 57 1.10 5.82 6.60
N VAL A 58 1.84 6.93 6.38
CA VAL A 58 3.23 7.07 6.85
C VAL A 58 3.40 8.36 7.64
N ALA A 59 3.90 8.26 8.86
CA ALA A 59 4.21 9.40 9.72
C ALA A 59 5.67 9.34 10.21
N PRO A 60 6.47 10.42 10.08
CA PRO A 60 6.16 11.67 9.36
C PRO A 60 6.05 11.47 7.84
N LYS A 61 5.52 12.48 7.10
CA LYS A 61 5.41 12.40 5.63
C LYS A 61 6.80 12.22 5.03
N PRO A 62 7.07 11.10 4.32
CA PRO A 62 8.39 10.80 3.81
C PRO A 62 8.73 11.64 2.57
N PRO A 63 10.02 11.94 2.34
CA PRO A 63 10.47 12.55 1.10
C PRO A 63 10.24 11.62 -0.10
N LYS A 64 10.03 12.18 -1.30
CA LYS A 64 9.60 11.43 -2.51
C LYS A 64 10.55 10.30 -2.89
N GLU A 65 11.85 10.47 -2.64
CA GLU A 65 12.89 9.51 -2.95
C GLU A 65 12.74 8.20 -2.15
N LEU A 66 11.99 8.21 -1.04
CA LEU A 66 11.72 7.04 -0.22
C LEU A 66 10.39 6.35 -0.54
N TRP A 67 9.52 6.95 -1.37
CA TRP A 67 8.16 6.45 -1.61
C TRP A 67 8.14 5.04 -2.17
N SER A 68 9.05 4.69 -3.10
CA SER A 68 9.11 3.34 -3.67
C SER A 68 9.48 2.28 -2.64
N LYS A 69 10.41 2.59 -1.73
CA LYS A 69 10.82 1.69 -0.63
C LYS A 69 9.68 1.51 0.37
N LEU A 70 9.04 2.61 0.75
CA LEU A 70 7.93 2.60 1.70
C LEU A 70 6.69 1.90 1.12
N LEU A 71 6.42 2.06 -0.18
CA LEU A 71 5.38 1.28 -0.87
C LEU A 71 5.67 -0.23 -0.79
N GLY A 72 6.93 -0.64 -0.98
CA GLY A 72 7.32 -2.03 -0.79
C GLY A 72 7.02 -2.55 0.62
N ILE A 73 7.30 -1.75 1.64
CA ILE A 73 7.02 -2.11 3.04
C ILE A 73 5.51 -2.14 3.31
N ILE A 74 4.75 -1.19 2.78
CA ILE A 74 3.29 -1.17 2.83
C ILE A 74 2.71 -2.45 2.22
N ASN A 75 3.19 -2.88 1.05
CA ASN A 75 2.70 -4.11 0.42
C ASN A 75 3.02 -5.36 1.28
N ILE A 76 4.14 -5.38 1.99
CA ILE A 76 4.47 -6.48 2.93
C ILE A 76 3.49 -6.49 4.11
N GLU A 77 3.23 -5.33 4.70
CA GLU A 77 2.29 -5.17 5.81
C GLU A 77 0.86 -5.53 5.40
N GLU A 78 0.40 -5.11 4.22
CA GLU A 78 -0.90 -5.48 3.67
C GLU A 78 -1.05 -7.00 3.55
N ASN A 79 -0.05 -7.67 2.97
CA ASN A 79 -0.06 -9.12 2.84
C ASN A 79 -0.06 -9.83 4.20
N ARG A 80 0.60 -9.27 5.22
CA ARG A 80 0.53 -9.80 6.59
C ARG A 80 -0.87 -9.68 7.16
N GLN A 81 -1.47 -8.48 7.09
CA GLN A 81 -2.82 -8.25 7.60
C GLN A 81 -3.87 -9.11 6.89
N LEU A 82 -3.72 -9.36 5.58
CA LEU A 82 -4.60 -10.25 4.84
C LEU A 82 -4.50 -11.70 5.32
N LYS A 83 -3.28 -12.20 5.58
CA LYS A 83 -3.07 -13.55 6.13
C LYS A 83 -3.72 -13.70 7.50
N GLU A 84 -3.49 -12.74 8.40
CA GLU A 84 -4.08 -12.71 9.73
C GLU A 84 -5.62 -12.67 9.66
N ALA A 85 -6.19 -11.91 8.73
CA ALA A 85 -7.63 -11.84 8.53
C ALA A 85 -8.23 -13.17 8.03
N ILE A 86 -7.53 -13.88 7.14
CA ILE A 86 -7.93 -15.20 6.65
C ILE A 86 -7.91 -16.23 7.80
N GLU A 87 -6.84 -16.27 8.58
CA GLU A 87 -6.73 -17.17 9.74
C GLU A 87 -7.85 -16.92 10.76
N LEU A 88 -8.15 -15.66 11.04
CA LEU A 88 -9.26 -15.28 11.94
C LEU A 88 -10.61 -15.74 11.39
N TYR A 89 -10.85 -15.56 10.08
CA TYR A 89 -12.08 -16.00 9.44
C TYR A 89 -12.23 -17.52 9.45
N GLU A 90 -11.16 -18.27 9.19
CA GLU A 90 -11.16 -19.74 9.23
C GLU A 90 -11.44 -20.26 10.64
N LYS A 91 -10.83 -19.65 11.67
CA LYS A 91 -11.12 -19.97 13.07
C LYS A 91 -12.58 -19.72 13.41
N PHE A 92 -13.10 -18.54 13.08
CA PHE A 92 -14.51 -18.20 13.31
C PHE A 92 -15.45 -19.19 12.63
N ARG A 93 -15.19 -19.54 11.37
CA ARG A 93 -15.98 -20.52 10.62
C ARG A 93 -15.92 -21.93 11.23
N GLY A 94 -14.78 -22.33 11.78
CA GLY A 94 -14.62 -23.62 12.47
C GLY A 94 -15.43 -23.70 13.76
N GLU A 95 -15.45 -22.62 14.54
CA GLU A 95 -16.19 -22.54 15.82
C GLU A 95 -17.71 -22.52 15.65
N HIS A 96 -18.22 -22.02 14.51
CA HIS A 96 -19.66 -21.89 14.23
C HIS A 96 -20.19 -22.99 13.27
N ARG A 97 -19.42 -24.06 13.10
CA ARG A 97 -19.80 -25.26 12.32
C ARG A 97 -20.26 -26.44 13.20
N GLY A 98 -20.36 -26.25 14.51
CA GLY A 98 -20.88 -27.22 15.49
C GLY A 98 -22.35 -27.02 15.81
#